data_AF-A0A7S0VTY1-F1
#
_entry.id   AF-A0A7S0VTY1-F1
#
_cell.length_a   1.000
_cell.length_b   1.000
_cell.length_c   1.000
_cell.angle_alpha   90.00
_cell.angle_beta   90.00
_cell.angle_gamma   90.00
#
_symmetry.space_group_name_H-M   'P 1'
#
loop_
_entity.id
_entity.type
_entity.pdbx_description
1 polymer ?
#
loop_
_entity_poly.entity_id
_entity_poly.type
_entity_poly.pdbx_seq_one_letter_code
_entity_poly.pdbx_strand_id
1 'polypeptide(L)'
;DRHYVGLSGIDIFDASGAPVTFPGGDFARFVSADPPDINILPGYHGDPRTADKLLDGVNCTCDDLHAWLTPFTPGGEHTVTVDLGGAVALSMLRVWNYNKSRIHAERGARLVRVALDGATVFRGELRHAPGN
;
A
#
# COMPACT_ATOMS: atom_id res chain seq x y z
N ASP A 1 12.54 -0.94 13.35
CA ASP A 1 13.33 -1.63 12.34
C ASP A 1 13.26 -0.85 11.05
N ARG A 2 14.37 -0.24 10.65
CA ARG A 2 14.45 0.75 9.56
C ARG A 2 14.65 0.13 8.18
N HIS A 3 14.69 -1.20 8.09
CA HIS A 3 15.03 -1.91 6.85
C HIS A 3 13.80 -2.24 6.00
N TYR A 4 12.60 -1.83 6.41
CA TYR A 4 11.36 -2.15 5.72
C TYR A 4 10.42 -0.96 5.70
N VAL A 5 9.62 -0.89 4.65
CA VAL A 5 8.48 0.01 4.54
C VAL A 5 7.24 -0.80 4.16
N GLY A 6 6.09 -0.43 4.70
CA GLY A 6 4.84 -1.12 4.43
C GLY A 6 3.63 -0.22 4.55
N LEU A 7 2.49 -0.77 4.13
CA LEU A 7 1.16 -0.17 4.23
C LEU A 7 0.15 -1.27 4.56
N SER A 8 -0.99 -0.90 5.13
CA SER A 8 -2.08 -1.81 5.44
C SER A 8 -3.23 -1.76 4.43
N GLY A 9 -3.21 -0.82 3.48
CA GLY A 9 -4.33 -0.70 2.55
C GLY A 9 -4.38 0.61 1.77
N ILE A 10 -5.12 0.59 0.68
CA ILE A 10 -5.46 1.75 -0.15
C ILE A 10 -6.95 1.66 -0.53
N ASP A 11 -7.75 2.61 -0.06
CA ASP A 11 -9.10 2.80 -0.59
C ASP A 11 -9.10 3.86 -1.70
N ILE A 12 -9.80 3.55 -2.78
CA ILE A 12 -9.97 4.43 -3.95
C ILE A 12 -11.46 4.67 -4.13
N PHE A 13 -11.86 5.92 -4.30
CA PHE A 13 -13.25 6.31 -4.43
C PHE A 13 -13.49 7.03 -5.76
N ASP A 14 -14.56 6.64 -6.45
CA ASP A 14 -14.98 7.25 -7.71
C ASP A 14 -15.56 8.65 -7.52
N ALA A 15 -15.96 9.31 -8.62
CA ALA A 15 -16.53 10.66 -8.60
C ALA A 15 -17.83 10.80 -7.79
N SER A 16 -18.54 9.70 -7.54
CA SER A 16 -19.73 9.68 -6.68
C SER A 16 -19.40 9.48 -5.20
N GLY A 17 -18.14 9.21 -4.88
CA GLY A 17 -17.69 8.84 -3.54
C GLY A 17 -17.91 7.36 -3.20
N ALA A 18 -18.27 6.53 -4.18
CA ALA A 18 -18.39 5.09 -4.00
C ALA A 18 -17.00 4.43 -4.10
N PRO A 19 -16.72 3.36 -3.32
CA PRO A 19 -15.48 2.61 -3.46
C PRO A 19 -15.34 2.01 -4.86
N VAL A 20 -14.16 2.13 -5.47
CA VAL A 20 -13.82 1.43 -6.70
C VAL A 20 -13.67 -0.05 -6.39
N THR A 21 -14.40 -0.90 -7.13
CA THR A 21 -14.39 -2.36 -6.94
C THR A 21 -13.53 -3.05 -7.98
N PHE A 22 -12.68 -3.97 -7.55
CA PHE A 22 -11.88 -4.81 -8.43
C PHE A 22 -12.56 -6.18 -8.62
N PRO A 23 -13.00 -6.53 -9.84
CA PRO A 23 -13.77 -7.74 -10.07
C PRO A 23 -12.93 -9.01 -9.88
N GLY A 24 -13.57 -10.07 -9.37
CA GLY A 24 -13.01 -11.42 -9.35
C GLY A 24 -12.03 -11.75 -8.22
N GLY A 25 -11.76 -10.81 -7.30
CA GLY A 25 -10.89 -11.04 -6.12
C GLY A 25 -9.41 -11.29 -6.44
N ASP A 26 -9.02 -11.20 -7.72
CA ASP A 26 -7.63 -11.30 -8.18
C ASP A 26 -6.98 -9.92 -8.17
N PHE A 27 -6.77 -9.37 -6.98
CA PHE A 27 -6.24 -8.03 -6.78
C PHE A 27 -4.82 -7.87 -7.34
N ALA A 28 -4.04 -8.96 -7.41
CA ALA A 28 -2.66 -8.96 -7.92
C ALA A 28 -2.54 -8.48 -9.37
N ARG A 29 -3.63 -8.50 -10.15
CA ARG A 29 -3.67 -7.93 -11.50
C ARG A 29 -3.77 -6.41 -11.55
N PHE A 30 -4.27 -5.81 -10.48
CA PHE A 30 -4.59 -4.39 -10.40
C PHE A 30 -3.58 -3.60 -9.56
N VAL A 31 -2.69 -4.27 -8.83
CA VAL A 31 -1.67 -3.61 -8.03
C VAL A 31 -0.32 -4.29 -8.17
N SER A 32 0.72 -3.47 -8.31
CA SER A 32 2.11 -3.90 -8.27
C SER A 32 2.92 -2.96 -7.38
N ALA A 33 4.05 -3.45 -6.89
CA ALA A 33 4.97 -2.66 -6.12
C ALA A 33 6.41 -2.87 -6.60
N ASP A 34 7.26 -1.85 -6.41
CA ASP A 34 8.69 -1.91 -6.64
C ASP A 34 9.42 -1.20 -5.49
N PRO A 35 10.24 -1.92 -4.68
CA PRO A 35 10.41 -3.37 -4.71
C PRO A 35 9.11 -4.11 -4.32
N PRO A 36 8.85 -5.33 -4.82
CA PRO A 36 7.54 -5.96 -4.74
C PRO A 36 7.14 -6.33 -3.32
N ASP A 37 7.99 -7.01 -2.58
CA ASP A 37 7.79 -7.39 -1.18
C ASP A 37 9.07 -8.08 -0.66
N ILE A 38 9.06 -8.56 0.58
CA ILE A 38 10.25 -9.17 1.18
C ILE A 38 10.65 -10.53 0.60
N ASN A 39 9.82 -11.17 -0.24
CA ASN A 39 10.19 -12.45 -0.88
C ASN A 39 11.36 -12.31 -1.86
N ILE A 40 11.77 -11.08 -2.19
CA ILE A 40 13.01 -10.83 -2.96
C ILE A 40 14.29 -11.08 -2.13
N LEU A 41 14.18 -11.14 -0.80
CA LEU A 41 15.32 -11.31 0.08
C LEU A 41 15.71 -12.78 0.23
N PRO A 42 17.01 -13.11 0.30
CA PRO A 42 17.45 -14.48 0.56
C PRO A 42 16.86 -15.04 1.87
N GLY A 43 16.29 -16.24 1.78
CA GLY A 43 15.68 -16.93 2.94
C GLY A 43 14.23 -16.56 3.23
N TYR A 44 13.65 -15.60 2.50
CA TYR A 44 12.23 -15.31 2.52
C TYR A 44 11.55 -15.92 1.29
N HIS A 45 10.62 -16.84 1.51
CA HIS A 45 9.84 -17.47 0.46
C HIS A 45 8.40 -17.70 0.94
N GLY A 46 7.43 -17.29 0.12
CA GLY A 46 6.00 -17.46 0.41
C GLY A 46 5.47 -16.57 1.53
N ASP A 47 6.15 -15.47 1.86
CA ASP A 47 5.62 -14.48 2.80
C ASP A 47 4.35 -13.84 2.21
N PRO A 48 3.25 -13.76 2.99
CA PRO A 48 1.95 -13.32 2.48
C PRO A 48 1.84 -11.80 2.32
N ARG A 49 2.84 -11.01 2.76
CA ARG A 49 2.79 -9.54 2.76
C ARG A 49 3.08 -8.91 1.40
N THR A 50 2.20 -9.24 0.47
CA THR A 50 2.30 -9.00 -0.97
C THR A 50 1.42 -7.81 -1.37
N ALA A 51 1.68 -7.22 -2.54
CA ALA A 51 1.04 -5.98 -2.96
C ALA A 51 -0.49 -6.07 -3.09
N ASP A 52 -1.06 -7.25 -3.37
CA ASP A 52 -2.50 -7.48 -3.46
C ASP A 52 -3.24 -7.16 -2.16
N LYS A 53 -2.58 -7.25 -1.01
CA LYS A 53 -3.16 -6.87 0.29
C LYS A 53 -3.54 -5.40 0.38
N LEU A 54 -2.97 -4.55 -0.48
CA LEU A 54 -3.34 -3.14 -0.51
C LEU A 54 -4.76 -2.89 -1.00
N LEU A 55 -5.37 -3.85 -1.71
CA LEU A 55 -6.71 -3.72 -2.30
C LEU A 55 -7.73 -4.73 -1.76
N ASP A 56 -7.38 -5.53 -0.75
CA ASP A 56 -8.24 -6.59 -0.22
C ASP A 56 -9.38 -6.09 0.70
N GLY A 57 -9.35 -4.80 1.03
CA GLY A 57 -10.36 -4.12 1.85
C GLY A 57 -10.19 -4.29 3.36
N VAL A 58 -9.17 -5.01 3.83
CA VAL A 58 -8.91 -5.28 5.25
C VAL A 58 -7.94 -4.24 5.82
N ASN A 59 -8.34 -2.97 5.74
CA ASN A 59 -7.40 -1.86 5.93
C ASN A 59 -7.17 -1.44 7.39
N CYS A 60 -8.23 -1.46 8.21
CA CYS A 60 -8.17 -1.09 9.63
C CYS A 60 -7.79 -2.34 10.46
N THR A 61 -6.54 -2.78 10.34
CA THR A 61 -6.08 -4.05 10.89
C THR A 61 -4.76 -3.93 11.63
N CYS A 62 -4.47 -4.88 12.52
CA CYS A 62 -3.12 -5.15 13.04
C CYS A 62 -2.59 -6.52 12.58
N ASP A 63 -3.40 -7.27 11.83
CA ASP A 63 -3.00 -8.53 11.22
C ASP A 63 -2.12 -8.24 10.02
N ASP A 64 -0.83 -8.60 10.11
CA ASP A 64 0.11 -8.36 9.02
C ASP A 64 -0.05 -9.33 7.86
N LEU A 65 -0.94 -10.33 7.93
CA LEU A 65 -1.34 -11.11 6.76
C LEU A 65 -2.14 -10.29 5.74
N HIS A 66 -2.69 -9.15 6.17
CA HIS A 66 -3.43 -8.16 5.37
C HIS A 66 -2.62 -6.87 5.15
N ALA A 67 -1.29 -6.95 5.19
CA ALA A 67 -0.42 -5.81 4.95
C ALA A 67 0.55 -6.09 3.82
N TRP A 68 1.02 -5.04 3.17
CA TRP A 68 2.16 -5.11 2.26
C TRP A 68 3.43 -4.69 3.01
N LEU A 69 4.53 -5.40 2.77
CA LEU A 69 5.84 -5.08 3.34
C LEU A 69 6.94 -5.34 2.33
N THR A 70 7.81 -4.35 2.12
CA THR A 70 8.94 -4.43 1.20
C THR A 70 10.24 -3.95 1.86
N PRO A 71 11.42 -4.39 1.41
CA PRO A 71 12.68 -3.86 1.90
C PRO A 71 12.78 -2.36 1.64
N PHE A 72 13.36 -1.63 2.59
CA PHE A 72 13.55 -0.19 2.51
C PHE A 72 15.01 0.16 2.24
N THR A 73 15.25 0.89 1.16
CA THR A 73 16.56 1.45 0.83
C THR A 73 16.53 2.98 0.97
N PRO A 74 17.28 3.58 1.92
CA PRO A 74 17.31 5.03 2.06
C PRO A 74 17.68 5.75 0.75
N GLY A 75 16.84 6.69 0.31
CA GLY A 75 17.03 7.42 -0.94
C GLY A 75 16.62 6.65 -2.21
N GLY A 76 16.28 5.36 -2.10
CA GLY A 76 15.70 4.58 -3.18
C GLY A 76 14.22 4.88 -3.40
N GLU A 77 13.72 4.59 -4.60
CA GLU A 77 12.29 4.69 -4.90
C GLU A 77 11.54 3.45 -4.39
N HIS A 78 10.35 3.69 -3.85
CA HIS A 78 9.44 2.66 -3.35
C HIS A 78 8.07 3.03 -3.89
N THR A 79 7.62 2.33 -4.91
CA THR A 79 6.44 2.70 -5.68
C THR A 79 5.39 1.62 -5.57
N VAL A 80 4.14 2.02 -5.34
CA VAL A 80 2.97 1.18 -5.53
C VAL A 80 2.20 1.74 -6.71
N THR A 81 1.89 0.91 -7.69
CA THR A 81 1.10 1.27 -8.87
C THR A 81 -0.21 0.52 -8.82
N VAL A 82 -1.33 1.24 -8.93
CA VAL A 82 -2.66 0.66 -9.05
C VAL A 82 -3.19 0.93 -10.45
N ASP A 83 -3.47 -0.13 -11.22
CA ASP A 83 -4.18 -0.07 -12.50
C ASP A 83 -5.68 -0.28 -12.24
N LEU A 84 -6.50 0.69 -12.62
CA LEU A 84 -7.95 0.63 -12.43
C LEU A 84 -8.66 -0.23 -13.49
N GLY A 85 -7.94 -0.74 -14.50
CA GLY A 85 -8.47 -1.55 -15.59
C GLY A 85 -9.34 -0.77 -16.59
N GLY A 86 -9.46 0.54 -16.41
CA GLY A 86 -10.27 1.43 -17.25
C GLY A 86 -10.25 2.87 -16.75
N ALA A 87 -10.83 3.76 -17.56
CA ALA A 87 -10.95 5.16 -17.20
C ALA A 87 -11.97 5.34 -16.06
N VAL A 88 -11.52 5.83 -14.90
CA VAL A 88 -12.35 6.10 -13.73
C VAL A 88 -12.03 7.50 -13.21
N ALA A 89 -13.06 8.33 -13.07
CA ALA A 89 -12.91 9.63 -12.39
C ALA A 89 -12.87 9.40 -10.87
N LEU A 90 -11.84 9.92 -10.21
CA LEU A 90 -11.61 9.74 -8.77
C LEU A 90 -12.01 10.99 -7.98
N SER A 91 -12.55 10.78 -6.78
CA SER A 91 -12.83 11.86 -5.82
C SER A 91 -11.90 11.86 -4.61
N MET A 92 -11.50 10.67 -4.14
CA MET A 92 -10.71 10.52 -2.92
C MET A 92 -9.83 9.27 -2.99
N LEU A 93 -8.67 9.37 -2.34
CA LEU A 93 -7.77 8.26 -2.10
C LEU A 93 -7.42 8.26 -0.61
N ARG A 94 -7.53 7.11 0.05
CA ARG A 94 -7.19 6.94 1.46
C ARG A 94 -6.10 5.89 1.59
N VAL A 95 -4.96 6.28 2.16
CA VAL A 95 -3.83 5.38 2.41
C VAL A 95 -3.83 4.98 3.88
N TRP A 96 -3.78 3.68 4.14
CA TRP A 96 -3.73 3.10 5.47
C TRP A 96 -2.29 2.68 5.78
N ASN A 97 -1.71 3.31 6.80
CA ASN A 97 -0.31 3.11 7.12
C ASN A 97 -0.09 1.78 7.88
N TYR A 98 1.12 1.22 7.79
CA TYR A 98 1.45 -0.08 8.39
C TYR A 98 1.18 -0.12 9.90
N ASN A 99 0.35 -1.07 10.34
CA ASN A 99 -0.21 -1.06 11.68
C ASN A 99 -0.08 -2.40 12.46
N LYS A 100 1.02 -3.15 12.27
CA LYS A 100 1.19 -4.45 12.96
C LYS A 100 1.20 -4.37 14.50
N SER A 101 1.96 -3.43 15.06
CA SER A 101 2.09 -3.20 16.51
C SER A 101 2.76 -1.87 16.77
N ARG A 102 2.69 -1.36 18.00
CA ARG A 102 3.32 -0.09 18.38
C ARG A 102 4.82 0.00 18.04
N ILE A 103 5.58 -1.07 18.21
CA ILE A 103 7.02 -1.09 17.88
C ILE A 103 7.31 -1.27 16.38
N HIS A 104 6.32 -1.66 15.59
CA HIS A 104 6.47 -1.87 14.15
C HIS A 104 5.79 -0.78 13.30
N ALA A 105 5.02 0.12 13.91
CA ALA A 105 4.39 1.27 13.24
C ALA A 105 5.42 2.24 12.61
N GLU A 106 6.69 2.15 13.01
CA GLU A 106 7.80 2.88 12.37
C GLU A 106 8.15 2.37 10.96
N ARG A 107 7.66 1.19 10.56
CA ARG A 107 7.77 0.68 9.18
C ARG A 107 6.75 1.32 8.23
N GLY A 108 5.88 2.20 8.74
CA GLY A 108 4.95 2.92 7.90
C GLY A 108 5.62 3.95 6.99
N ALA A 109 4.99 4.27 5.87
CA ALA A 109 5.43 5.36 5.01
C ALA A 109 5.22 6.72 5.72
N ARG A 110 6.23 7.60 5.69
CA ARG A 110 6.11 8.97 6.21
C ARG A 110 5.87 9.97 5.09
N LEU A 111 6.80 10.10 4.15
CA LEU A 111 6.69 11.05 3.04
C LEU A 111 6.18 10.31 1.80
N VAL A 112 5.05 10.76 1.26
CA VAL A 112 4.40 10.13 0.11
C VAL A 112 4.13 11.16 -0.98
N ARG A 113 4.34 10.74 -2.23
CA ARG A 113 3.88 11.41 -3.44
C ARG A 113 2.85 10.52 -4.10
N VAL A 114 1.69 11.08 -4.44
CA VAL A 114 0.66 10.39 -5.23
C VAL A 114 0.56 11.08 -6.58
N ALA A 115 0.59 10.29 -7.64
CA ALA A 115 0.38 10.74 -9.01
C ALA A 115 -0.75 9.94 -9.65
N LEU A 116 -1.57 10.62 -10.46
CA LEU A 116 -2.59 10.02 -11.33
C LEU A 116 -2.15 10.25 -12.77
N ASP A 117 -2.02 9.19 -13.55
CA ASP A 117 -1.57 9.25 -14.96
C ASP A 117 -0.28 10.08 -15.15
N GLY A 118 0.65 9.95 -14.20
CA GLY A 118 1.93 10.67 -14.17
C GLY A 118 1.85 12.11 -13.63
N ALA A 119 0.66 12.68 -13.44
CA ALA A 119 0.48 14.00 -12.84
C ALA A 119 0.42 13.92 -11.31
N THR A 120 1.31 14.61 -10.61
CA THR A 120 1.32 14.62 -9.14
C THR A 120 0.11 15.38 -8.60
N VAL A 121 -0.69 14.72 -7.77
CA VAL A 121 -1.89 15.30 -7.13
C VAL A 121 -1.73 15.51 -5.62
N PHE A 122 -0.77 14.83 -5.00
CA PHE A 122 -0.47 14.99 -3.58
C PHE A 122 1.02 14.79 -3.32
N ARG A 123 1.56 15.58 -2.39
CA ARG A 123 2.87 15.38 -1.78
C ARG A 123 2.81 15.85 -0.34
N GLY A 124 3.07 14.95 0.61
CA GLY A 124 2.96 15.29 2.01
C GLY A 124 3.32 14.15 2.95
N GLU A 125 2.98 14.32 4.22
CA GLU A 125 3.22 13.34 5.26
C GLU A 125 1.98 12.51 5.57
N LEU A 126 2.18 11.21 5.77
CA LEU A 126 1.21 10.31 6.39
C LEU A 126 1.48 10.22 7.89
N ARG A 127 0.40 10.18 8.67
CA ARG A 127 0.51 9.93 10.11
C ARG A 127 0.95 8.49 10.36
N HIS A 128 1.70 8.28 11.44
CA HIS A 128 1.93 6.93 11.95
C HIS A 128 0.60 6.28 12.32
N ALA A 129 0.50 4.97 12.08
CA ALA A 129 -0.58 4.18 12.63
C ALA A 129 -0.40 4.06 14.16
N PRO A 130 -1.49 3.98 14.94
CA PRO A 130 -1.40 3.96 16.39
C PRO A 130 -0.64 2.74 16.92
N GLY A 131 -0.72 1.60 16.22
CA GLY A 131 -0.31 0.30 16.74
C GLY A 131 -1.18 -0.11 17.92
N ASN A 132 -1.76 -1.31 17.89
CA ASN A 132 -2.26 -1.91 19.13
C ASN A 132 -1.11 -2.35 20.04
#